data_AF-A0A653CTX4-F1
#
_entry.id   AF-A0A653CTX4-F1
#
_cell.length_a   1.000
_cell.length_b   1.000
_cell.length_c   1.000
_cell.angle_alpha   90.00
_cell.angle_beta   90.00
_cell.angle_gamma   90.00
#
_symmetry.space_group_name_H-M   'P 1'
#
loop_
_entity.id
_entity.type
_entity.pdbx_description
1 polymer ?
#
loop_
_entity_poly.entity_id
_entity_poly.type
_entity_poly.pdbx_seq_one_letter_code
_entity_poly.pdbx_strand_id
1 'polypeptide(L)'
;SAIGHAWRVATGRQLSKRTIYRTIRTYGLLSCRPRLVLSLTNRYRQLQLTRCQKRALWNEVWDYIIFSDEPRRGERRQLQFRVDRETALTRGVMAW
;
A
#
# COMPACT_ATOMS: atom_id res chain seq x y z
N SER A 1 4.10 -25.36 -13.70
CA SER A 1 3.95 -23.96 -13.26
C SER A 1 2.95 -23.28 -14.19
N ALA A 2 1.79 -22.84 -13.67
CA ALA A 2 0.66 -22.34 -14.45
C ALA A 2 1.02 -21.19 -15.42
N ILE A 3 1.98 -20.34 -15.03
CA ILE A 3 2.46 -19.21 -15.83
C ILE A 3 3.18 -19.68 -17.11
N GLY A 4 3.99 -20.74 -17.03
CA GLY A 4 4.69 -21.27 -18.19
C GLY A 4 3.75 -21.86 -19.25
N HIS A 5 2.59 -22.39 -18.83
CA HIS A 5 1.56 -22.87 -19.74
C HIS A 5 0.85 -21.71 -20.47
N ALA A 6 0.47 -20.66 -19.74
CA ALA A 6 -0.18 -19.48 -20.30
C ALA A 6 0.67 -18.79 -21.37
N TRP A 7 1.97 -18.63 -21.13
CA TRP A 7 2.90 -18.07 -22.11
C TRP A 7 3.09 -18.93 -23.36
N ARG A 8 3.09 -20.26 -23.20
CA ARG A 8 3.17 -21.21 -24.33
C ARG A 8 1.94 -21.09 -25.22
N VAL A 9 0.74 -20.97 -24.63
CA VAL A 9 -0.52 -20.76 -25.38
C VAL A 9 -0.52 -19.42 -26.10
N ALA A 10 -0.08 -18.33 -25.44
CA ALA A 10 -0.08 -16.99 -26.02
C ALA A 10 0.99 -16.78 -27.12
N THR A 11 2.14 -17.44 -27.03
CA THR A 11 3.31 -17.15 -27.88
C THR A 11 3.67 -18.29 -28.83
N GLY A 12 3.04 -19.46 -28.70
CA GLY A 12 3.34 -20.68 -29.47
C GLY A 12 4.74 -21.27 -29.22
N ARG A 13 5.55 -20.67 -28.34
CA ARG A 13 6.93 -21.06 -28.03
C ARG A 13 7.09 -21.42 -26.56
N GLN A 14 7.80 -22.50 -26.31
CA GLN A 14 8.21 -22.88 -24.96
C GLN A 14 9.41 -22.04 -24.55
N LEU A 15 9.18 -21.04 -23.68
CA LEU A 15 10.24 -20.19 -23.17
C LEU A 15 10.82 -20.77 -21.88
N SER A 16 12.16 -20.73 -21.76
CA SER A 16 12.83 -21.08 -20.51
C SER A 16 12.48 -20.05 -19.41
N LYS A 17 12.49 -20.48 -18.15
CA LYS A 17 12.35 -19.55 -17.01
C LYS A 17 13.35 -18.39 -17.09
N ARG A 18 14.59 -18.66 -17.52
CA ARG A 18 15.63 -17.64 -17.68
C ARG A 18 15.22 -16.56 -18.68
N THR A 19 14.62 -16.96 -19.80
CA THR A 19 14.09 -16.03 -20.81
C THR A 19 12.98 -15.16 -20.22
N ILE A 20 12.04 -15.77 -19.48
CA ILE A 20 10.94 -15.04 -18.83
C ILE A 20 11.48 -13.99 -17.85
N TYR A 21 12.41 -14.35 -16.97
CA TYR A 21 13.00 -13.40 -16.01
C TYR A 21 13.83 -12.31 -16.69
N ARG A 22 14.57 -12.64 -17.75
CA ARG A 22 15.32 -11.64 -18.53
C ARG A 22 14.36 -10.62 -19.13
N THR A 23 13.29 -11.08 -19.76
CA THR A 23 12.27 -10.23 -20.38
C THR A 23 11.61 -9.32 -19.35
N ILE A 24 11.15 -9.87 -18.21
CA ILE A 24 10.57 -9.09 -17.11
C ILE A 24 11.51 -7.96 -16.67
N ARG A 25 12.81 -8.26 -16.47
CA ARG A 25 13.81 -7.25 -16.08
C ARG A 25 14.08 -6.21 -17.16
N THR A 26 14.16 -6.60 -18.43
CA THR A 26 14.38 -5.64 -19.54
C THR A 26 13.23 -4.66 -19.69
N TYR A 27 12.00 -5.07 -19.36
CA TYR A 27 10.85 -4.16 -19.31
C TYR A 27 10.74 -3.38 -17.99
N GLY A 28 11.71 -3.50 -17.07
CA GLY A 28 11.69 -2.80 -15.78
C GLY A 28 10.63 -3.32 -14.81
N LEU A 29 10.03 -4.49 -15.08
CA LEU A 29 9.01 -5.07 -14.22
C LEU A 29 9.67 -5.72 -13.00
N LEU A 30 9.19 -5.34 -11.82
CA LEU A 30 9.66 -5.86 -10.55
C LEU A 30 8.53 -6.63 -9.86
N SER A 31 8.88 -7.71 -9.19
CA SER A 31 7.96 -8.40 -8.28
C SER A 31 7.91 -7.64 -6.96
N CYS A 32 6.80 -6.97 -6.68
CA CYS A 32 6.55 -6.35 -5.38
C CYS A 32 5.83 -7.34 -4.46
N ARG A 33 6.15 -7.32 -3.16
CA ARG A 33 5.31 -8.04 -2.19
C ARG A 33 4.00 -7.27 -2.01
N PRO A 34 2.84 -7.96 -2.01
CA PRO A 34 1.58 -7.31 -1.69
C PRO A 34 1.66 -6.68 -0.30
N ARG A 35 1.31 -5.39 -0.19
CA ARG A 35 1.23 -4.73 1.11
C ARG A 35 0.05 -5.32 1.86
N LEU A 36 0.29 -5.83 3.07
CA LEU A 36 -0.78 -6.29 3.95
C LEU A 36 -1.54 -5.06 4.46
N VAL A 37 -2.65 -4.76 3.80
CA VAL A 37 -3.57 -3.67 4.16
C VAL A 37 -4.95 -4.23 4.37
N LEU A 38 -5.71 -3.62 5.28
CA LEU A 38 -7.12 -3.92 5.42
C LEU A 38 -7.82 -3.69 4.07
N SER A 39 -8.50 -4.71 3.58
CA SER A 39 -9.28 -4.62 2.35
C SER A 39 -10.50 -3.74 2.59
N LEU A 40 -10.35 -2.44 2.36
CA LEU A 40 -11.46 -1.50 2.43
C LEU A 40 -12.37 -1.67 1.21
N THR A 41 -13.68 -1.70 1.44
CA THR A 41 -14.67 -1.58 0.35
C THR A 41 -14.53 -0.23 -0.33
N ASN A 42 -14.93 -0.12 -1.60
CA ASN A 42 -14.82 1.14 -2.36
C ASN A 42 -15.50 2.31 -1.64
N ARG A 43 -16.73 2.09 -1.14
CA ARG A 43 -17.47 3.05 -0.32
C ARG A 43 -16.66 3.55 0.88
N TYR A 44 -15.97 2.65 1.58
CA TYR A 44 -15.17 3.03 2.75
C TYR A 44 -13.93 3.82 2.35
N ARG A 45 -13.30 3.52 1.20
CA ARG A 45 -12.19 4.32 0.65
C ARG A 45 -12.63 5.75 0.34
N GLN A 46 -13.77 5.92 -0.33
CA GLN A 46 -14.31 7.25 -0.64
C GLN A 46 -14.63 8.05 0.62
N LEU A 47 -15.22 7.40 1.62
CA LEU A 47 -15.49 8.02 2.92
C LEU A 47 -14.20 8.48 3.60
N GLN A 48 -13.17 7.64 3.61
CA GLN A 48 -11.87 7.98 4.17
C GLN A 48 -11.21 9.14 3.42
N LEU A 49 -11.22 9.12 2.08
CA LEU A 49 -10.69 10.22 1.27
C LEU A 49 -11.40 11.54 1.55
N THR A 50 -12.73 11.53 1.60
CA THR A 50 -13.54 12.71 1.93
C THR A 50 -13.22 13.24 3.32
N ARG A 51 -13.05 12.33 4.30
CA ARG A 51 -12.66 12.68 5.68
C ARG A 51 -11.28 13.32 5.75
N CYS A 52 -10.32 12.82 4.96
CA CYS A 52 -8.98 13.39 4.86
C CYS A 52 -9.02 14.78 4.21
N GLN A 53 -9.73 14.92 3.08
CA GLN A 53 -9.85 16.21 2.39
C GLN A 53 -10.45 17.29 3.28
N LYS A 54 -11.52 16.98 4.02
CA LYS A 54 -12.15 17.92 4.97
C LYS A 54 -11.22 18.38 6.09
N ARG A 55 -10.21 17.57 6.43
CA ARG A 55 -9.25 17.83 7.52
C ARG A 55 -7.86 18.20 7.02
N ALA A 56 -7.69 18.37 5.71
CA ALA A 56 -6.38 18.63 5.11
C ALA A 56 -5.74 19.94 5.61
N LEU A 57 -6.57 20.89 6.05
CA LEU A 57 -6.15 22.21 6.55
C LEU A 57 -6.23 22.33 8.08
N TRP A 58 -6.49 21.23 8.80
CA TRP A 58 -6.67 21.24 10.26
C TRP A 58 -5.33 21.34 11.01
N ASN A 59 -4.49 22.33 10.76
CA ASN A 59 -3.17 22.38 11.38
C ASN A 59 -3.24 22.62 12.90
N GLU A 60 -4.09 23.56 13.34
CA GLU A 60 -4.20 23.95 14.75
C GLU A 60 -5.16 23.06 15.55
N VAL A 61 -6.14 22.44 14.88
CA VAL A 61 -7.17 21.63 15.53
C VAL A 61 -6.59 20.30 16.06
N TRP A 62 -5.54 19.77 15.44
CA TRP A 62 -4.89 18.53 15.89
C TRP A 62 -4.31 18.63 17.30
N ASP A 63 -3.95 19.82 17.78
CA ASP A 63 -3.37 20.00 19.12
C ASP A 63 -4.40 19.79 20.25
N TYR A 64 -5.70 19.85 19.91
CA TYR A 64 -6.80 19.72 20.87
C TYR A 64 -7.54 18.39 20.76
N ILE A 65 -7.15 17.51 19.83
CA ILE A 65 -7.82 16.21 19.63
C ILE A 65 -7.19 15.16 20.54
N ILE A 66 -7.99 14.60 21.44
CA ILE A 66 -7.62 13.46 22.27
C ILE A 66 -8.06 12.18 21.55
N PHE A 67 -7.11 11.29 21.25
CA PHE A 67 -7.39 9.98 20.67
C PHE A 67 -7.51 8.93 21.77
N SER A 68 -8.50 8.04 21.65
CA SER A 68 -8.66 6.86 22.50
C SER A 68 -8.82 5.63 21.63
N ASP A 69 -8.09 4.57 21.94
CA ASP A 69 -8.27 3.23 21.36
C ASP A 69 -8.11 2.19 22.46
N GLU A 70 -8.92 1.13 22.42
CA GLU A 70 -8.85 0.05 23.41
C GLU A 70 -7.96 -1.08 22.86
N PRO A 71 -6.75 -1.28 23.41
CA PRO A 71 -5.91 -2.36 22.96
C PRO A 71 -6.51 -3.70 23.37
N ARG A 72 -6.34 -4.72 22.52
CA ARG A 72 -6.73 -6.08 22.87
C ARG A 72 -5.84 -6.61 24.00
N ARG A 73 -6.46 -7.22 25.00
CA ARG A 73 -5.78 -7.81 26.16
C ARG A 73 -4.79 -8.89 25.68
N GLY A 74 -3.49 -8.59 25.74
CA GLY A 74 -2.40 -9.51 25.35
C GLY A 74 -1.45 -9.00 24.25
N GLU A 75 -1.69 -7.81 23.68
CA GLU A 75 -0.81 -7.23 22.67
C GLU A 75 0.46 -6.63 23.32
N ARG A 76 1.65 -7.08 22.88
CA ARG A 76 2.94 -6.56 23.38
C ARG A 76 3.03 -5.08 23.06
N ARG A 77 3.24 -4.25 24.08
CA ARG A 77 3.51 -2.82 24.01
C ARG A 77 4.62 -2.52 22.98
N GLN A 78 4.26 -2.05 21.79
CA GLN A 78 5.05 -1.00 21.14
C GLN A 78 4.51 0.34 21.65
N LEU A 79 4.93 0.68 22.88
CA LEU A 79 4.84 2.04 23.39
C LEU A 79 5.83 2.89 22.59
N GLN A 80 5.42 3.35 21.40
CA GLN A 80 5.94 4.54 20.72
C GLN A 80 5.23 4.67 19.36
N PHE A 81 3.92 4.95 19.37
CA PHE A 81 3.38 5.83 18.33
C PHE A 81 3.65 7.26 18.81
N ARG A 82 4.89 7.72 18.60
CA ARG A 82 5.21 9.15 18.69
C ARG A 82 4.90 9.72 17.32
N VAL A 83 3.91 10.60 17.23
CA VAL A 83 3.70 11.40 16.01
C VAL A 83 4.77 12.49 16.06
N ASP A 84 5.98 12.16 15.63
CA ASP A 84 7.01 13.18 15.41
C ASP A 84 6.58 13.98 14.18
N ARG A 85 6.14 15.23 14.43
CA ARG A 85 5.81 16.21 13.39
C ARG A 85 7.11 16.72 12.78
N GLU A 86 7.75 15.91 11.94
CA GLU A 86 8.48 16.50 10.83
C GLU A 86 7.44 16.87 9.78
N THR A 87 7.42 18.15 9.41
CA THR A 87 6.68 18.72 8.28
C THR A 87 7.20 18.13 6.96
N ALA A 88 7.09 16.81 6.81
CA ALA A 88 7.25 16.13 5.54
C ALA A 88 5.93 16.32 4.80
N LEU A 89 5.93 17.26 3.86
CA LEU A 89 5.07 17.21 2.68
C LEU A 89 5.27 15.83 2.04
N THR A 90 4.47 14.85 2.47
CA THR A 90 4.39 13.57 1.80
C THR A 90 3.66 13.82 0.49
N ARG A 91 4.41 14.28 -0.52
CA ARG A 91 4.09 14.12 -1.93
C ARG A 91 4.11 12.62 -2.23
N GLY A 92 3.12 11.91 -1.69
CA GLY A 92 2.77 10.58 -2.13
C GLY A 92 2.11 10.73 -3.48
N VAL A 93 2.89 10.56 -4.55
CA VAL A 93 2.36 10.35 -5.89
C VAL A 93 1.37 9.18 -5.80
N MET A 94 0.07 9.48 -5.95
CA MET A 94 -0.92 8.44 -6.22
C MET A 94 -0.62 7.91 -7.62
N ALA A 95 0.15 6.83 -7.69
CA ALA A 95 0.20 6.01 -8.88
C ALA A 95 -1.09 5.16 -8.92
N TRP A 96 -1.81 5.30 -10.02
CA TRP A 96 -3.05 4.58 -10.36
C TRP A 96 -2.82 3.07 -10.52
#